data_AF-A0A662W3R5-F1
#
_entry.id   AF-A0A662W3R5-F1
#
_cell.length_a   1.000
_cell.length_b   1.000
_cell.length_c   1.000
_cell.angle_alpha   90.00
_cell.angle_beta   90.00
_cell.angle_gamma   90.00
#
_symmetry.space_group_name_H-M   'P 1'
#
loop_
_entity.id
_entity.type
_entity.pdbx_description
1 polymer ?
#
loop_
_entity_poly.entity_id
_entity_poly.type
_entity_poly.pdbx_seq_one_letter_code
_entity_poly.pdbx_strand_id
1 'polypeptide(L)'
;MAIIVCNENPFRLYRRIEGTKVPSPLKPNQISPVEVTIEEGPTPIPPGPAMGELQLAGIPVAIERGKVVVKAKTTIIKPGEVVKPEVARALNKLGIKPIKIGLDVKAIYDSGVILTPEVLSIDSEKVSLEIQEAHSMALNLALNASYVTKETLPILIQKAYFDARNLAINAGIFAPEIMGDLLRKAHLEMLSLASLLPSEAVDEELAQITSTLGTTVSAEKAEEKVEKIEDKEKKEEEEEEEAKEEEAIEGLGALFG
;
A
#
# COMPACT_ATOMS: atom_id res chain seq x y z
N MET A 1 20.43 -6.32 -36.22
CA MET A 1 20.74 -5.03 -35.55
C MET A 1 20.15 -3.94 -36.41
N ALA A 2 19.28 -3.10 -35.84
CA ALA A 2 18.56 -2.06 -36.57
C ALA A 2 18.98 -0.70 -36.02
N ILE A 3 19.01 0.32 -36.89
CA ILE A 3 19.27 1.72 -36.50
C ILE A 3 17.95 2.47 -36.66
N ILE A 4 17.52 3.14 -35.59
CA ILE A 4 16.34 3.98 -35.59
C ILE A 4 16.83 5.42 -35.44
N VAL A 5 16.48 6.28 -36.40
CA VAL A 5 16.81 7.70 -36.36
C VAL A 5 15.55 8.45 -35.96
N CYS A 6 15.64 9.24 -34.89
CA CYS A 6 14.53 10.04 -34.38
C CYS A 6 15.06 11.37 -33.85
N ASN A 7 14.23 12.41 -33.88
CA ASN A 7 14.54 13.74 -33.34
C ASN A 7 13.87 13.97 -31.97
N GLU A 8 13.39 12.90 -31.32
CA GLU A 8 12.79 12.95 -29.99
C GLU A 8 13.85 12.76 -28.89
N ASN A 9 13.51 13.19 -27.66
CA ASN A 9 14.36 12.99 -26.49
C ASN A 9 14.61 11.49 -26.24
N PRO A 10 15.85 11.09 -25.90
CA PRO A 10 16.25 9.69 -25.78
C PRO A 10 15.46 8.91 -24.72
N PHE A 11 15.08 9.55 -23.61
CA PHE A 11 14.31 8.89 -22.55
C PHE A 11 12.86 8.62 -22.97
N ARG A 12 12.24 9.55 -23.71
CA ARG A 12 10.90 9.35 -24.26
C ARG A 12 10.89 8.24 -25.30
N LEU A 13 11.90 8.22 -26.16
CA LEU A 13 12.06 7.17 -27.17
C LEU A 13 12.23 5.80 -26.50
N TYR A 14 13.07 5.70 -25.46
CA TYR A 14 13.26 4.46 -24.70
C TYR A 14 11.94 3.96 -24.10
N ARG A 15 11.18 4.84 -23.42
CA ARG A 15 9.87 4.50 -22.84
C ARG A 15 8.86 4.05 -23.89
N ARG A 16 8.84 4.68 -25.07
CA ARG A 16 7.95 4.31 -26.18
C ARG A 16 8.30 2.94 -26.74
N ILE A 17 9.58 2.64 -26.90
CA ILE A 17 10.06 1.33 -27.36
C ILE A 17 9.73 0.25 -26.34
N GLU A 18 9.96 0.49 -25.04
CA GLU A 18 9.57 -0.45 -23.99
C GLU A 18 8.06 -0.69 -23.91
N GLY A 19 7.25 0.37 -24.07
CA GLY A 19 5.79 0.27 -24.10
C GLY A 19 5.24 -0.50 -25.31
N THR A 20 6.02 -0.61 -26.39
CA THR A 20 5.65 -1.39 -27.58
C THR A 20 5.91 -2.89 -27.40
N LYS A 21 6.59 -3.31 -26.33
CA LYS A 21 6.87 -4.73 -26.09
C LYS A 21 5.58 -5.50 -25.77
N VAL A 22 5.32 -6.56 -26.53
CA VAL A 22 4.11 -7.37 -26.40
C VAL A 22 4.38 -8.56 -25.47
N PRO A 23 3.49 -8.84 -24.49
CA PRO A 23 3.63 -10.03 -23.66
C PRO A 23 3.44 -11.29 -24.51
N SER A 24 4.39 -12.22 -24.40
CA SER A 24 4.43 -13.48 -25.13
C SER A 24 4.56 -14.65 -24.15
N PRO A 25 3.92 -15.79 -24.46
CA PRO A 25 4.14 -17.00 -23.69
C PRO A 25 5.53 -17.61 -23.94
N LEU A 26 5.96 -18.45 -22.99
CA LEU A 26 7.16 -19.29 -23.12
C LEU A 26 6.93 -20.39 -24.16
N LYS A 27 7.92 -20.57 -25.03
CA LYS A 27 7.95 -21.71 -25.96
C LYS A 27 8.48 -22.96 -25.25
N PRO A 28 8.00 -24.16 -25.61
CA PRO A 28 8.56 -25.40 -25.07
C PRO A 28 10.04 -25.53 -25.44
N ASN A 29 10.86 -26.05 -24.53
CA ASN A 29 12.31 -26.24 -24.66
C ASN A 29 13.13 -24.94 -24.84
N GLN A 30 12.56 -23.78 -24.51
CA GLN A 30 13.29 -22.51 -24.47
C GLN A 30 13.96 -22.34 -23.10
N ILE A 31 15.11 -21.67 -23.06
CA ILE A 31 15.74 -21.22 -21.81
C ILE A 31 15.00 -19.97 -21.33
N SER A 32 14.46 -19.99 -20.10
CA SER A 32 13.75 -18.81 -19.57
C SER A 32 14.74 -17.73 -19.15
N PRO A 33 14.63 -16.48 -19.67
CA PRO A 33 15.48 -15.37 -19.25
C PRO A 33 15.01 -14.74 -17.91
N VAL A 34 13.78 -15.02 -17.48
CA VAL A 34 13.16 -14.43 -16.28
C VAL A 34 12.62 -15.56 -15.40
N GLU A 35 12.60 -15.33 -14.08
CA GLU A 35 11.91 -16.22 -13.13
C GLU A 35 10.40 -16.18 -13.38
N VAL A 36 9.75 -17.35 -13.37
CA VAL A 36 8.30 -17.45 -13.52
C VAL A 36 7.69 -17.94 -12.22
N THR A 37 7.01 -17.02 -11.55
CA THR A 37 6.24 -17.28 -10.33
C THR A 37 4.75 -17.19 -10.62
N ILE A 38 3.99 -18.13 -10.07
CA ILE A 38 2.53 -18.10 -10.12
C ILE A 38 2.02 -17.66 -8.75
N GLU A 39 1.19 -16.62 -8.72
CA GLU A 39 0.52 -16.14 -7.50
C GLU A 39 -0.64 -17.08 -7.12
N GLU A 40 -0.98 -17.07 -5.83
CA GLU A 40 -2.16 -17.78 -5.34
C GLU A 40 -3.45 -17.10 -5.82
N GLY A 41 -4.47 -17.89 -6.12
CA GLY A 41 -5.77 -17.35 -6.54
C GLY A 41 -6.60 -18.27 -7.43
N PRO A 42 -7.88 -17.89 -7.65
CA PRO A 42 -8.78 -18.63 -8.51
C PRO A 42 -8.40 -18.45 -9.98
N THR A 43 -8.34 -19.55 -10.72
CA THR A 43 -8.09 -19.53 -12.16
C THR A 43 -9.41 -19.60 -12.93
N PRO A 44 -9.48 -19.05 -14.16
CA PRO A 44 -10.68 -19.11 -14.99
C PRO A 44 -10.92 -20.50 -15.62
N ILE A 45 -10.19 -21.54 -15.20
CA ILE A 45 -10.20 -22.86 -15.82
C ILE A 45 -11.24 -23.75 -15.12
N PRO A 46 -12.18 -24.37 -15.86
CA PRO A 46 -13.14 -25.31 -15.28
C PRO A 46 -12.45 -26.61 -14.83
N PRO A 47 -12.98 -27.30 -13.82
CA PRO A 47 -12.45 -28.57 -13.35
C PRO A 47 -12.55 -29.62 -14.46
N GLY A 48 -11.43 -30.25 -14.80
CA GLY A 48 -11.33 -31.18 -15.92
C GLY A 48 -9.88 -31.59 -16.20
N PRO A 49 -9.59 -32.14 -17.40
CA PRO A 49 -8.23 -32.59 -17.76
C PRO A 49 -7.18 -31.48 -17.68
N ALA A 50 -7.60 -30.21 -17.79
CA ALA A 50 -6.73 -29.05 -17.62
C ALA A 50 -6.13 -28.95 -16.20
N MET A 51 -6.83 -29.44 -15.16
CA MET A 51 -6.29 -29.52 -13.80
C MET A 51 -5.10 -30.50 -13.71
N GLY A 52 -5.22 -31.65 -14.38
CA GLY A 52 -4.15 -32.65 -14.42
C GLY A 52 -2.87 -32.12 -15.07
N GLU A 53 -2.99 -31.28 -16.10
CA GLU A 53 -1.84 -30.62 -16.73
C GLU A 53 -1.15 -29.60 -15.81
N LEU A 54 -1.91 -28.87 -14.98
CA LEU A 54 -1.36 -27.93 -14.00
C LEU A 54 -0.61 -28.67 -12.88
N GLN A 55 -1.18 -29.78 -12.41
CA GLN A 55 -0.55 -30.63 -11.42
C GLN A 55 0.73 -31.31 -11.96
N LEU A 56 0.71 -31.75 -13.23
CA LEU A 56 1.87 -32.32 -13.92
C LEU A 56 2.98 -31.28 -14.12
N ALA A 57 2.61 -30.01 -14.35
CA ALA A 57 3.53 -28.89 -14.41
C ALA A 57 4.13 -28.48 -13.04
N GLY A 58 3.75 -29.15 -11.94
CA GLY A 58 4.26 -28.89 -10.60
C GLY A 58 3.55 -27.76 -9.85
N ILE A 59 2.36 -27.35 -10.29
CA ILE A 59 1.57 -26.28 -9.66
C ILE A 59 0.59 -26.92 -8.67
N PRO A 60 0.64 -26.57 -7.37
CA PRO A 60 -0.30 -27.09 -6.39
C PRO A 60 -1.69 -26.46 -6.58
N VAL A 61 -2.60 -27.20 -7.20
CA VAL A 61 -3.98 -26.77 -7.47
C VAL A 61 -5.00 -27.55 -6.63
N ALA A 62 -6.09 -26.89 -6.24
CA ALA A 62 -7.27 -27.49 -5.63
C ALA A 62 -8.53 -27.12 -6.39
N ILE A 63 -9.60 -27.88 -6.18
CA ILE A 63 -10.93 -27.50 -6.62
C ILE A 63 -11.61 -26.80 -5.44
N GLU A 64 -11.98 -25.55 -5.60
CA GLU A 64 -12.78 -24.81 -4.63
C GLU A 64 -13.95 -24.16 -5.36
N ARG A 65 -15.17 -24.35 -4.83
CA ARG A 65 -16.42 -23.78 -5.38
C ARG A 65 -16.60 -24.01 -6.89
N GLY A 66 -16.19 -25.19 -7.39
CA GLY A 66 -16.32 -25.55 -8.80
C GLY A 66 -15.33 -24.87 -9.75
N LYS A 67 -14.29 -24.19 -9.25
CA LYS A 67 -13.19 -23.62 -10.02
C LYS A 67 -11.84 -24.18 -9.54
N VAL A 68 -10.83 -24.17 -10.42
CA VAL A 68 -9.47 -24.58 -10.06
C VAL A 68 -8.74 -23.39 -9.41
N VAL A 69 -8.25 -23.56 -8.19
CA VAL A 69 -7.55 -22.54 -7.40
C VAL A 69 -6.10 -22.97 -7.18
N VAL A 70 -5.14 -22.04 -7.35
CA VAL A 70 -3.74 -22.26 -6.99
C VAL A 70 -3.58 -22.05 -5.48
N LYS A 71 -3.15 -23.11 -4.76
CA LYS A 71 -3.09 -23.12 -3.29
C LYS A 71 -1.97 -22.27 -2.69
N ALA A 72 -0.85 -22.15 -3.41
CA ALA A 72 0.34 -21.49 -2.89
C ALA A 72 1.17 -20.90 -4.02
N LYS A 73 1.76 -19.74 -3.73
CA LYS A 73 2.75 -19.10 -4.60
C LYS A 73 3.95 -20.03 -4.80
N THR A 74 4.17 -20.45 -6.05
CA THR A 74 5.24 -21.39 -6.39
C THR A 74 6.04 -20.87 -7.58
N THR A 75 7.37 -20.82 -7.44
CA THR A 75 8.29 -20.59 -8.56
C THR A 75 8.49 -21.89 -9.32
N ILE A 76 8.11 -21.91 -10.61
CA ILE A 76 8.18 -23.13 -11.44
C ILE A 76 9.47 -23.17 -12.24
N ILE A 77 9.95 -22.01 -12.70
CA ILE A 77 11.10 -21.89 -13.59
C ILE A 77 12.03 -20.82 -13.03
N LYS A 78 13.28 -21.20 -12.77
CA LYS A 78 14.35 -20.26 -12.44
C LYS A 78 14.97 -19.66 -13.70
N PRO A 79 15.58 -18.46 -13.62
CA PRO A 79 16.29 -17.89 -14.75
C PRO A 79 17.42 -18.84 -15.20
N GLY A 80 17.48 -19.12 -16.50
CA GLY A 80 18.46 -20.04 -17.09
C GLY A 80 18.03 -21.51 -17.17
N GLU A 81 16.85 -21.87 -16.66
CA GLU A 81 16.34 -23.24 -16.72
C GLU A 81 15.58 -23.52 -18.03
N VAL A 82 15.65 -24.77 -18.50
CA VAL A 82 14.94 -25.22 -19.71
C VAL A 82 13.47 -25.47 -19.38
N VAL A 83 12.58 -24.79 -20.11
CA VAL A 83 11.15 -24.95 -19.91
C VAL A 83 10.65 -26.29 -20.44
N LYS A 84 10.18 -27.15 -19.53
CA LYS A 84 9.50 -28.39 -19.88
C LYS A 84 8.23 -28.10 -20.70
N PRO A 85 7.90 -28.94 -21.70
CA PRO A 85 6.74 -28.71 -22.58
C PRO A 85 5.40 -28.69 -21.82
N GLU A 86 5.30 -29.44 -20.72
CA GLU A 86 4.13 -29.48 -19.83
C GLU A 86 3.92 -28.14 -19.13
N VAL A 87 4.99 -27.54 -18.61
CA VAL A 87 4.98 -26.23 -17.94
C VAL A 87 4.61 -25.12 -18.92
N ALA A 88 5.17 -25.14 -20.13
CA ALA A 88 4.81 -24.15 -21.17
C ALA A 88 3.31 -24.22 -21.52
N ARG A 89 2.73 -25.41 -21.63
CA ARG A 89 1.28 -25.59 -21.91
C ARG A 89 0.42 -25.11 -20.76
N ALA A 90 0.79 -25.43 -19.52
CA ALA A 90 0.13 -24.96 -18.31
C ALA A 90 0.12 -23.42 -18.23
N LEU A 91 1.28 -22.77 -18.42
CA LEU A 91 1.38 -21.30 -18.40
C LEU A 91 0.55 -20.63 -19.50
N ASN A 92 0.54 -21.22 -20.70
CA ASN A 92 -0.32 -20.76 -21.80
C ASN A 92 -1.81 -20.82 -21.44
N LYS A 93 -2.25 -21.90 -20.78
CA LYS A 93 -3.65 -22.07 -20.34
C LYS A 93 -4.04 -21.11 -19.21
N LEU A 94 -3.10 -20.79 -18.32
CA LEU A 94 -3.31 -19.78 -17.28
C LEU A 94 -3.25 -18.34 -17.83
N GLY A 95 -2.90 -18.13 -19.09
CA GLY A 95 -2.73 -16.81 -19.69
C GLY A 95 -1.51 -16.04 -19.17
N ILE A 96 -0.62 -16.69 -18.43
CA ILE A 96 0.58 -16.07 -17.87
C ILE A 96 1.63 -15.96 -18.97
N LYS A 97 1.99 -14.71 -19.31
CA LYS A 97 2.94 -14.38 -20.38
C LYS A 97 4.16 -13.63 -19.79
N PRO A 98 5.15 -14.36 -19.27
CA PRO A 98 6.20 -13.77 -18.45
C PRO A 98 7.28 -13.04 -19.27
N ILE A 99 7.37 -13.29 -20.58
CA ILE A 99 8.35 -12.63 -21.46
C ILE A 99 7.66 -11.52 -22.24
N LYS A 100 8.28 -10.34 -22.28
CA LYS A 100 7.91 -9.29 -23.21
C LYS A 100 8.81 -9.38 -24.45
N ILE A 101 8.22 -9.65 -25.62
CA ILE A 101 8.96 -9.66 -26.89
C ILE A 101 8.84 -8.27 -27.52
N GLY A 102 9.96 -7.69 -27.90
CA GLY A 102 10.00 -6.45 -28.65
C GLY A 102 11.42 -6.03 -28.98
N LEU A 103 11.59 -4.75 -29.27
CA LEU A 103 12.90 -4.17 -29.57
C LEU A 103 13.67 -3.95 -28.27
N ASP A 104 14.82 -4.58 -28.14
CA ASP A 104 15.77 -4.30 -27.07
C ASP A 104 16.76 -3.24 -27.53
N VAL A 105 16.72 -2.08 -26.86
CA VAL A 105 17.63 -0.96 -27.11
C VAL A 105 19.00 -1.33 -26.56
N LYS A 106 20.06 -1.26 -27.38
CA LYS A 106 21.44 -1.47 -26.91
C LYS A 106 22.11 -0.20 -26.43
N ALA A 107 21.90 0.90 -27.15
CA ALA A 107 22.42 2.20 -26.82
C ALA A 107 21.63 3.25 -27.60
N ILE A 108 21.51 4.45 -27.03
CA ILE A 108 21.02 5.63 -27.73
C ILE A 108 22.18 6.64 -27.78
N TYR A 109 22.46 7.16 -28.95
CA TYR A 109 23.41 8.25 -29.12
C TYR A 109 22.65 9.56 -29.25
N ASP A 110 22.91 10.49 -28.33
CA ASP A 110 22.33 11.82 -28.37
C ASP A 110 23.43 12.85 -28.06
N SER A 111 23.59 13.83 -28.95
CA SER A 111 24.42 15.02 -28.73
C SER A 111 25.84 14.76 -28.21
N GLY A 112 26.50 13.69 -28.68
CA GLY A 112 27.86 13.33 -28.28
C GLY A 112 27.96 12.36 -27.10
N VAL A 113 26.83 12.00 -26.48
CA VAL A 113 26.76 11.09 -25.33
C VAL A 113 26.12 9.76 -25.75
N ILE A 114 26.71 8.65 -25.31
CA ILE A 114 26.15 7.31 -25.47
C ILE A 114 25.42 6.95 -24.19
N LEU A 115 24.10 6.81 -24.27
CA LEU A 115 23.23 6.42 -23.18
C LEU A 115 22.94 4.92 -23.28
N THR A 116 23.31 4.18 -22.24
CA THR A 116 23.00 2.76 -22.10
C THR A 116 21.60 2.57 -21.48
N PRO A 117 20.96 1.41 -21.66
CA PRO A 117 19.63 1.12 -21.11
C PRO A 117 19.54 1.33 -19.60
N GLU A 118 20.60 1.01 -18.86
CA GLU A 118 20.69 1.17 -17.40
C GLU A 118 20.51 2.63 -16.94
N VAL A 119 21.01 3.59 -17.74
CA VAL A 119 20.86 5.02 -17.46
C VAL A 119 19.50 5.53 -17.95
N LEU A 120 18.97 4.93 -19.02
CA LEU A 120 17.69 5.33 -19.62
C LEU A 120 16.48 4.84 -18.84
N SER A 121 16.62 3.74 -18.09
CA SER A 121 15.58 3.17 -17.22
C SER A 121 15.41 3.99 -15.93
N ILE A 122 14.90 5.21 -16.07
CA ILE A 122 14.56 6.07 -14.93
C ILE A 122 13.14 5.76 -14.47
N ASP A 123 13.05 5.25 -13.26
CA ASP A 123 11.81 5.07 -12.51
C ASP A 123 11.41 6.40 -11.85
N SER A 124 10.32 7.00 -12.34
CA SER A 124 9.84 8.29 -11.84
C SER A 124 9.35 8.22 -10.40
N GLU A 125 8.82 7.07 -9.97
CA GLU A 125 8.28 6.93 -8.62
C GLU A 125 9.42 6.93 -7.60
N LYS A 126 10.46 6.13 -7.85
CA LYS A 126 11.67 6.10 -7.00
C LYS A 126 12.32 7.47 -6.86
N VAL A 127 12.51 8.18 -7.97
CA VAL A 127 13.11 9.52 -7.93
C VAL A 127 12.24 10.50 -7.13
N SER A 128 10.91 10.41 -7.25
CA SER A 128 10.02 11.25 -6.46
C SER A 128 10.10 10.95 -4.96
N LEU A 129 10.20 9.67 -4.58
CA LEU A 129 10.40 9.25 -3.20
C LEU A 129 11.74 9.73 -2.65
N GLU A 130 12.83 9.55 -3.38
CA GLU A 130 14.17 10.02 -2.98
C GLU A 130 14.20 11.54 -2.75
N ILE A 131 13.48 12.32 -3.57
CA ILE A 131 13.36 13.77 -3.39
C ILE A 131 12.57 14.12 -2.12
N GLN A 132 11.46 13.41 -1.87
CA GLN A 132 10.66 13.61 -0.65
C GLN A 132 11.46 13.28 0.61
N GLU A 133 12.20 12.17 0.58
CA GLU A 133 13.10 11.77 1.66
C GLU A 133 14.18 12.83 1.89
N ALA A 134 14.88 13.26 0.83
CA ALA A 134 15.90 14.29 0.91
C ALA A 134 15.36 15.61 1.50
N HIS A 135 14.14 16.01 1.10
CA HIS A 135 13.47 17.18 1.66
C HIS A 135 13.18 17.00 3.15
N SER A 136 12.64 15.86 3.57
CA SER A 136 12.36 15.58 4.99
C SER A 136 13.63 15.60 5.85
N MET A 137 14.74 15.04 5.34
CA MET A 137 16.04 15.04 6.01
C MET A 137 16.61 16.44 6.14
N ALA A 138 16.54 17.24 5.07
CA ALA A 138 16.99 18.63 5.08
C ALA A 138 16.17 19.49 6.06
N LEU A 139 14.83 19.31 6.09
CA LEU A 139 13.96 20.01 7.02
C LEU A 139 14.28 19.64 8.47
N ASN A 140 14.44 18.34 8.75
CA ASN A 140 14.79 17.86 10.08
C ASN A 140 16.15 18.42 10.55
N LEU A 141 17.14 18.44 9.67
CA LEU A 141 18.44 19.07 9.96
C LEU A 141 18.28 20.56 10.27
N ALA A 142 17.53 21.30 9.47
CA ALA A 142 17.31 22.73 9.67
C ALA A 142 16.59 23.03 11.00
N LEU A 143 15.58 22.25 11.36
CA LEU A 143 14.85 22.38 12.62
C LEU A 143 15.74 22.09 13.83
N ASN A 144 16.56 21.03 13.79
CA ASN A 144 17.46 20.70 14.89
C ASN A 144 18.62 21.69 15.02
N ALA A 145 19.14 22.20 13.90
CA ALA A 145 20.16 23.25 13.91
C ALA A 145 19.59 24.64 14.29
N SER A 146 18.27 24.75 14.51
CA SER A 146 17.57 26.02 14.76
C SER A 146 17.82 27.08 13.68
N TYR A 147 17.96 26.64 12.43
CA TYR A 147 18.19 27.52 11.29
C TYR A 147 16.88 28.11 10.79
N VAL A 148 16.74 29.43 10.90
CA VAL A 148 15.47 30.12 10.64
C VAL A 148 15.35 30.48 9.16
N THR A 149 14.37 29.86 8.50
CA THR A 149 13.91 30.17 7.15
C THR A 149 12.40 30.42 7.15
N LYS A 150 11.85 30.98 6.06
CA LYS A 150 10.40 31.22 5.95
C LYS A 150 9.56 29.96 6.18
N GLU A 151 10.08 28.80 5.77
CA GLU A 151 9.39 27.51 5.85
C GLU A 151 9.54 26.87 7.24
N THR A 152 10.69 27.02 7.89
CA THR A 152 10.96 26.43 9.22
C THR A 152 10.45 27.27 10.38
N LEU A 153 10.30 28.58 10.19
CA LEU A 153 9.86 29.53 11.22
C LEU A 153 8.56 29.13 11.94
N PRO A 154 7.44 28.81 11.25
CA PRO A 154 6.21 28.46 11.95
C PRO A 154 6.36 27.19 12.80
N ILE A 155 7.11 26.20 12.31
CA ILE A 155 7.35 24.93 13.00
C ILE A 155 8.22 25.16 14.25
N LEU A 156 9.27 25.99 14.13
CA LEU A 156 10.14 26.32 15.27
C LEU A 156 9.38 27.07 16.37
N ILE A 157 8.50 28.01 16.02
CA ILE A 157 7.68 28.75 17.00
C ILE A 157 6.72 27.81 17.72
N GLN A 158 6.03 26.93 16.98
CA GLN A 158 5.13 25.94 17.57
C GLN A 158 5.89 25.00 18.52
N LYS A 159 7.05 24.48 18.07
CA LYS A 159 7.90 23.63 18.89
C LYS A 159 8.33 24.33 20.18
N ALA A 160 8.82 25.56 20.07
CA ALA A 160 9.23 26.34 21.23
C ALA A 160 8.07 26.59 22.22
N TYR A 161 6.87 26.86 21.71
CA TYR A 161 5.68 27.02 22.54
C TYR A 161 5.33 25.74 23.29
N PHE A 162 5.31 24.59 22.60
CA PHE A 162 5.03 23.30 23.24
C PHE A 162 6.12 22.91 24.24
N ASP A 163 7.40 23.11 23.92
CA ASP A 163 8.52 22.82 24.81
C ASP A 163 8.44 23.68 26.09
N ALA A 164 8.12 24.98 25.96
CA ALA A 164 7.95 25.87 27.09
C ALA A 164 6.73 25.50 27.96
N ARG A 165 5.60 25.17 27.34
CA ARG A 165 4.39 24.75 28.05
C ARG A 165 4.60 23.40 28.77
N ASN A 166 5.26 22.46 28.12
CA ASN A 166 5.65 21.17 28.72
C ASN A 166 6.57 21.37 29.92
N LEU A 167 7.57 22.26 29.81
CA LEU A 167 8.43 22.60 30.95
C LEU A 167 7.61 23.18 32.10
N ALA A 168 6.72 24.14 31.83
CA ALA A 168 5.94 24.78 32.86
C ALA A 168 4.96 23.83 33.59
N ILE A 169 4.31 22.91 32.86
CA ILE A 169 3.43 21.89 33.45
C ILE A 169 4.22 20.93 34.34
N ASN A 170 5.42 20.53 33.93
CA ASN A 170 6.23 19.58 34.69
C ASN A 170 6.96 20.23 35.87
N ALA A 171 7.37 21.49 35.73
CA ALA A 171 7.98 22.27 36.80
C ALA A 171 6.96 22.86 37.80
N GLY A 172 5.65 22.77 37.52
CA GLY A 172 4.60 23.31 38.38
C GLY A 172 4.58 24.84 38.43
N ILE A 173 4.93 25.50 37.32
CA ILE A 173 4.95 26.97 37.26
C ILE A 173 3.52 27.49 37.11
N PHE A 174 3.08 28.31 38.06
CA PHE A 174 1.75 28.88 38.06
C PHE A 174 1.67 30.11 37.15
N ALA A 175 1.13 29.90 35.94
CA ALA A 175 0.81 30.93 34.98
C ALA A 175 -0.68 30.86 34.60
N PRO A 176 -1.34 32.00 34.28
CA PRO A 176 -2.78 32.02 34.01
C PRO A 176 -3.18 31.14 32.83
N GLU A 177 -2.34 31.04 31.80
CA GLU A 177 -2.59 30.21 30.61
C GLU A 177 -2.49 28.69 30.89
N ILE A 178 -1.71 28.30 31.89
CA ILE A 178 -1.35 26.89 32.16
C ILE A 178 -2.14 26.34 33.36
N MET A 179 -2.77 27.21 34.15
CA MET A 179 -3.55 26.84 35.32
C MET A 179 -4.63 25.79 35.02
N GLY A 180 -5.32 25.94 33.88
CA GLY A 180 -6.32 24.95 33.45
C GLY A 180 -5.73 23.57 33.18
N ASP A 181 -4.52 23.50 32.62
CA ASP A 181 -3.83 22.23 32.38
C ASP A 181 -3.29 21.62 33.68
N LEU A 182 -2.79 22.44 34.60
CA LEU A 182 -2.32 21.99 35.92
C LEU A 182 -3.45 21.42 36.75
N LEU A 183 -4.62 22.07 36.78
CA LEU A 183 -5.80 21.55 37.47
C LEU A 183 -6.28 20.23 36.84
N ARG A 184 -6.28 20.14 35.50
CA ARG A 184 -6.60 18.88 34.82
C ARG A 184 -5.60 17.78 35.16
N LYS A 185 -4.30 18.07 35.16
CA LYS A 185 -3.25 17.11 35.56
C LYS A 185 -3.45 16.65 37.00
N ALA A 186 -3.67 17.57 37.94
CA ALA A 186 -3.92 17.23 39.34
C ALA A 186 -5.18 16.38 39.52
N HIS A 187 -6.26 16.69 38.78
CA HIS A 187 -7.48 15.91 38.81
C HIS A 187 -7.28 14.49 38.26
N LEU A 188 -6.53 14.34 37.16
CA LEU A 188 -6.19 13.02 36.61
C LEU A 188 -5.27 12.22 37.54
N GLU A 189 -4.28 12.85 38.16
CA GLU A 189 -3.41 12.21 39.15
C GLU A 189 -4.21 11.76 40.37
N MET A 190 -5.12 12.59 40.88
CA MET A 190 -6.06 12.24 41.96
C MET A 190 -6.92 11.02 41.58
N LEU A 191 -7.53 11.02 40.39
CA LEU A 191 -8.34 9.89 39.92
C LEU A 191 -7.52 8.62 39.75
N SER A 192 -6.28 8.74 39.24
CA SER A 192 -5.38 7.58 39.09
C SER A 192 -4.98 6.99 40.44
N LEU A 193 -4.73 7.81 41.46
CA LEU A 193 -4.46 7.35 42.82
C LEU A 193 -5.70 6.73 43.46
N ALA A 194 -6.86 7.35 43.28
CA ALA A 194 -8.14 6.83 43.77
C ALA A 194 -8.45 5.44 43.20
N SER A 195 -8.10 5.19 41.94
CA SER A 195 -8.28 3.86 41.30
C SER A 195 -7.40 2.75 41.87
N LEU A 196 -6.29 3.08 42.53
CA LEU A 196 -5.34 2.12 43.11
C LEU A 196 -5.57 1.89 44.61
N LEU A 197 -6.37 2.73 45.26
CA LEU A 197 -6.67 2.66 46.68
C LEU A 197 -7.88 1.74 46.95
N PRO A 198 -7.93 1.10 48.13
CA PRO A 198 -9.09 0.29 48.53
C PRO A 198 -10.34 1.17 48.73
N SER A 199 -11.51 0.61 48.47
CA SER A 199 -12.82 1.30 48.48
C SER A 199 -13.23 1.91 49.83
N GLU A 200 -12.52 1.59 50.91
CA GLU A 200 -12.74 2.16 52.25
C GLU A 200 -12.05 3.51 52.45
N ALA A 201 -11.08 3.86 51.59
CA ALA A 201 -10.29 5.09 51.68
C ALA A 201 -10.72 6.16 50.66
N VAL A 202 -11.78 5.91 49.89
CA VAL A 202 -12.24 6.76 48.78
C VAL A 202 -13.71 7.14 49.01
N ASP A 203 -14.04 8.42 48.82
CA ASP A 203 -15.41 8.93 48.97
C ASP A 203 -16.36 8.31 47.92
N GLU A 204 -17.64 8.18 48.25
CA GLU A 204 -18.65 7.55 47.37
C GLU A 204 -18.75 8.23 45.99
N GLU A 205 -18.58 9.55 45.94
CA GLU A 205 -18.56 10.33 44.68
C GLU A 205 -17.34 9.99 43.81
N LEU A 206 -16.16 9.81 44.42
CA LEU A 206 -14.92 9.45 43.70
C LEU A 206 -14.93 7.99 43.25
N ALA A 207 -15.55 7.09 44.02
CA ALA A 207 -15.77 5.69 43.63
C ALA A 207 -16.73 5.58 42.41
N GLN A 208 -17.75 6.44 42.32
CA GLN A 208 -18.64 6.52 41.17
C GLN A 208 -17.94 7.09 39.92
N ILE A 209 -17.10 8.12 40.08
CA ILE A 209 -16.35 8.72 38.96
C ILE A 209 -15.29 7.73 38.42
N THR A 210 -14.55 7.04 39.29
CA THR A 210 -13.55 6.05 38.87
C THR A 210 -14.16 4.80 38.23
N SER A 211 -15.33 4.32 38.69
CA SER A 211 -16.04 3.20 38.08
C SER A 211 -16.67 3.54 36.72
N THR A 212 -17.16 4.77 36.55
CA THR A 212 -17.66 5.27 35.25
C THR A 212 -16.51 5.51 34.26
N LEU A 213 -15.34 6.00 34.71
CA LEU A 213 -14.12 6.09 33.89
C LEU A 213 -13.54 4.71 33.52
N GLY A 214 -13.58 3.73 34.42
CA GLY A 214 -13.17 2.34 34.10
C GLY A 214 -14.09 1.66 33.08
N THR A 215 -15.37 2.02 33.07
CA THR A 215 -16.36 1.50 32.12
C THR A 215 -16.24 2.16 30.75
N THR A 216 -15.92 3.46 30.69
CA THR A 216 -15.72 4.18 29.41
C THR A 216 -14.45 3.76 28.67
N VAL A 217 -13.36 3.37 29.35
CA VAL A 217 -12.18 2.80 28.66
C VAL A 217 -12.44 1.39 28.10
N SER A 218 -13.38 0.64 28.67
CA SER A 218 -13.83 -0.64 28.10
C SER A 218 -14.93 -0.48 27.04
N ALA A 219 -15.70 0.61 27.10
CA ALA A 219 -16.75 0.93 26.15
C ALA A 219 -16.21 1.64 24.89
N GLU A 220 -15.27 2.58 24.98
CA GLU A 220 -14.70 3.25 23.79
C GLU A 220 -13.94 2.28 22.87
N LYS A 221 -13.31 1.23 23.43
CA LYS A 221 -12.65 0.19 22.61
C LYS A 221 -13.64 -0.79 21.96
N ALA A 222 -14.89 -0.83 22.44
CA ALA A 222 -15.98 -1.61 21.88
C ALA A 222 -16.82 -0.79 20.90
N GLU A 223 -17.09 0.49 21.20
CA GLU A 223 -17.86 1.42 20.38
C GLU A 223 -17.11 1.82 19.11
N GLU A 224 -15.79 2.06 19.14
CA GLU A 224 -15.01 2.34 17.92
C GLU A 224 -14.91 1.12 16.96
N LYS A 225 -15.20 -0.09 17.47
CA LYS A 225 -15.29 -1.31 16.66
C LYS A 225 -16.70 -1.55 16.11
N VAL A 226 -17.74 -1.06 16.76
CA VAL A 226 -19.14 -1.22 16.30
C VAL A 226 -19.50 -0.13 15.30
N GLU A 227 -19.11 1.13 15.52
CA GLU A 227 -19.36 2.22 14.55
C GLU A 227 -18.64 1.97 13.20
N LYS A 228 -17.43 1.41 13.20
CA LYS A 228 -16.72 1.07 11.95
C LYS A 228 -17.33 -0.12 11.18
N ILE A 229 -18.19 -0.92 11.81
CA ILE A 229 -18.90 -2.03 11.16
C ILE A 229 -20.24 -1.54 10.62
N GLU A 230 -20.98 -0.73 11.39
CA GLU A 230 -22.28 -0.18 10.97
C GLU A 230 -22.15 0.88 9.84
N ASP A 231 -21.09 1.69 9.82
CA ASP A 231 -20.84 2.64 8.72
C ASP A 231 -20.35 1.96 7.43
N LYS A 232 -19.86 0.72 7.51
CA LYS A 232 -19.50 -0.08 6.33
C LYS A 232 -20.70 -0.82 5.74
N GLU A 233 -21.56 -1.39 6.58
CA GLU A 233 -22.78 -2.06 6.10
C GLU A 233 -23.77 -1.08 5.47
N LYS A 234 -23.92 0.14 6.00
CA LYS A 234 -24.80 1.15 5.39
C LYS A 234 -24.29 1.73 4.06
N LYS A 235 -22.96 1.82 3.88
CA LYS A 235 -22.38 2.26 2.59
C LYS A 235 -22.43 1.18 1.52
N GLU A 236 -22.31 -0.09 1.89
CA GLU A 236 -22.46 -1.21 0.96
C GLU A 236 -23.93 -1.40 0.53
N GLU A 237 -24.91 -1.10 1.39
CA GLU A 237 -26.34 -1.12 1.02
C GLU A 237 -26.75 0.05 0.10
N GLU A 238 -26.24 1.28 0.31
CA GLU A 238 -26.52 2.42 -0.58
C GLU A 238 -25.85 2.28 -1.97
N GLU A 239 -24.63 1.75 -2.06
CA GLU A 239 -23.98 1.48 -3.36
C GLU A 239 -24.64 0.33 -4.15
N GLU A 240 -25.24 -0.66 -3.47
CA GLU A 240 -25.98 -1.75 -4.13
C GLU A 240 -27.37 -1.32 -4.65
N GLU A 241 -28.02 -0.34 -4.03
CA GLU A 241 -29.29 0.20 -4.54
C GLU A 241 -29.08 1.12 -5.75
N GLU A 242 -28.06 2.00 -5.72
CA GLU A 242 -27.74 2.86 -6.87
C GLU A 242 -27.28 2.05 -8.10
N ALA A 243 -26.50 0.98 -7.91
CA ALA A 243 -26.06 0.11 -9.01
C ALA A 243 -27.23 -0.68 -9.65
N LYS A 244 -28.26 -1.06 -8.87
CA LYS A 244 -29.44 -1.77 -9.40
C LYS A 244 -30.38 -0.84 -10.16
N GLU A 245 -30.45 0.45 -9.80
CA GLU A 245 -31.21 1.44 -10.56
C GLU A 245 -30.54 1.79 -11.89
N GLU A 246 -29.20 1.94 -11.93
CA GLU A 246 -28.48 2.21 -13.18
C GLU A 246 -28.55 1.04 -14.18
N GLU A 247 -28.41 -0.22 -13.74
CA GLU A 247 -28.55 -1.39 -14.62
C GLU A 247 -29.98 -1.56 -15.16
N ALA A 248 -31.00 -1.18 -14.39
CA ALA A 248 -32.40 -1.21 -14.83
C ALA A 248 -32.69 -0.15 -15.90
N ILE A 249 -32.05 1.03 -15.80
CA ILE A 249 -32.20 2.13 -16.77
C ILE A 249 -31.44 1.81 -18.07
N GLU A 250 -30.25 1.23 -18.01
CA GLU A 250 -29.51 0.78 -19.20
C GLU A 250 -30.20 -0.38 -19.93
N GLY A 251 -30.80 -1.33 -19.21
CA GLY A 251 -31.53 -2.45 -19.80
C GLY A 251 -32.80 -2.04 -20.57
N LEU A 252 -33.46 -0.96 -20.16
CA LEU A 252 -34.63 -0.40 -20.84
C LEU A 252 -34.24 0.47 -22.06
N GLY A 253 -33.07 1.12 -22.04
CA GLY A 253 -32.56 1.91 -23.16
C GLY A 253 -32.19 1.09 -24.39
N ALA A 254 -31.75 -0.16 -24.20
CA ALA A 254 -31.40 -1.08 -25.29
C ALA A 254 -32.61 -1.67 -26.05
N LEU A 255 -33.84 -1.50 -25.53
CA LEU A 255 -35.05 -2.10 -26.11
C LEU A 255 -35.86 -1.14 -27.01
N PHE A 256 -35.52 0.16 -27.00
CA PHE A 256 -36.22 1.21 -27.76
C PHE A 256 -35.29 2.14 -28.57
N GLY A 257 -34.00 1.80 -28.68
CA GLY A 257 -33.01 2.47 -29.53
C GLY A 257 -32.78 1.74 -30.84
#